data_AF-A0A399FAL7-F1
#
_entry.id   AF-A0A399FAL7-F1
#
_cell.length_a   1.000
_cell.length_b   1.000
_cell.length_c   1.000
_cell.angle_alpha   90.00
_cell.angle_beta   90.00
_cell.angle_gamma   90.00
#
_symmetry.space_group_name_H-M   'P 1'
#
loop_
_entity.id
_entity.type
_entity.pdbx_description
1 polymer ?
#
loop_
_entity_poly.entity_id
_entity_poly.type
_entity_poly.pdbx_seq_one_letter_code
_entity_poly.pdbx_strand_id
1 'polypeptide(L)' 'MLGWTLAILFTIGVVLVTTLLYLALRPRSVEYEGEGADLRFIGFALLLIILTAATILVMLLLGRVGQATFHF' A
#
# COMPACT_ATOMS: atom_id res chain seq x y z
N MET A 1 -18.79 -13.17 5.20
CA MET A 1 -17.69 -13.54 4.28
C MET A 1 -16.91 -12.33 3.78
N LEU A 2 -17.58 -11.26 3.33
CA LEU A 2 -16.93 -10.04 2.80
C LEU A 2 -15.88 -9.40 3.73
N GLY A 3 -16.13 -9.33 5.05
CA GLY A 3 -15.18 -8.74 6.01
C GLY A 3 -13.82 -9.45 6.05
N TRP A 4 -13.81 -10.79 5.98
CA TRP A 4 -12.57 -11.57 5.92
C TRP A 4 -11.80 -11.31 4.61
N THR A 5 -12.51 -11.22 3.49
CA THR A 5 -11.90 -10.86 2.20
C THR A 5 -11.24 -9.49 2.24
N LEU A 6 -11.91 -8.49 2.83
CA LEU A 6 -11.35 -7.14 3.00
C LEU A 6 -10.14 -7.12 3.93
N ALA A 7 -10.17 -7.90 5.03
CA ALA A 7 -9.04 -8.02 5.94
C ALA A 7 -7.81 -8.67 5.26
N ILE A 8 -8.03 -9.71 4.46
CA ILE A 8 -6.96 -10.35 3.68
C ILE A 8 -6.41 -9.36 2.64
N LEU A 9 -7.29 -8.66 1.92
CA LEU A 9 -6.88 -7.67 0.92
C LEU A 9 -6.08 -6.52 1.54
N PHE A 10 -6.49 -6.04 2.71
CA PHE A 10 -5.74 -5.04 3.48
C PHE A 10 -4.35 -5.56 3.86
N THR A 11 -4.27 -6.79 4.35
CA THR A 11 -2.98 -7.42 4.74
C THR A 11 -2.05 -7.53 3.54
N ILE A 12 -2.55 -7.97 2.39
CA ILE A 12 -1.79 -8.02 1.13
C ILE A 12 -1.34 -6.61 0.72
N GLY A 13 -2.23 -5.62 0.79
CA GLY A 13 -1.91 -4.22 0.50
C GLY A 13 -0.76 -3.70 1.35
N VAL A 14 -0.80 -3.93 2.67
CA VAL A 14 0.29 -3.56 3.60
C VAL A 14 1.61 -4.23 3.20
N VAL A 15 1.61 -5.54 2.94
CA VAL A 15 2.82 -6.27 2.53
C VAL A 15 3.40 -5.69 1.23
N LEU A 16 2.55 -5.37 0.24
CA LEU A 16 2.99 -4.78 -1.01
C LEU A 16 3.58 -3.37 -0.80
N VAL A 17 2.93 -2.51 -0.01
CA VAL A 17 3.45 -1.17 0.33
C VAL A 17 4.81 -1.28 1.02
N THR A 18 4.96 -2.14 2.03
CA THR A 18 6.22 -2.35 2.73
C THR A 18 7.31 -2.87 1.80
N THR A 19 6.98 -3.82 0.93
CA THR A 19 7.93 -4.37 -0.04
C THR A 19 8.39 -3.31 -1.03
N LEU A 20 7.48 -2.48 -1.54
CA LEU A 20 7.80 -1.38 -2.44
C LEU A 20 8.63 -0.29 -1.77
N LEU A 21 8.33 0.05 -0.52
CA LEU A 21 9.17 0.96 0.27
C LEU A 21 10.59 0.42 0.43
N TYR A 22 10.72 -0.87 0.75
CA TYR A 22 12.02 -1.51 0.84
C TYR A 22 12.77 -1.45 -0.50
N LEU A 23 12.12 -1.77 -1.62
CA LEU A 23 12.74 -1.74 -2.94
C LEU A 23 13.12 -0.33 -3.41
N ALA A 24 12.34 0.69 -3.03
CA ALA A 24 12.62 2.08 -3.36
C ALA A 24 13.79 2.63 -2.54
N LEU A 25 13.83 2.31 -1.24
CA LEU A 25 14.75 2.93 -0.27
C LEU A 25 15.96 2.07 0.11
N ARG A 26 16.14 0.88 -0.48
CA ARG A 26 17.30 0.04 -0.19
C ARG A 26 18.60 0.80 -0.53
N PRO A 27 19.68 0.71 0.26
CA PRO A 27 20.91 1.47 0.01
C PRO A 27 21.43 1.35 -1.43
N ARG A 28 21.44 0.11 -1.96
CA ARG A 28 21.84 -0.17 -3.35
C ARG A 28 20.97 0.50 -4.42
N SER A 29 19.69 0.76 -4.16
CA SER A 29 18.82 1.45 -5.12
C SER A 29 19.00 2.97 -5.07
N VAL A 30 19.36 3.51 -3.92
CA VAL A 30 19.59 4.96 -3.72
C VAL A 30 20.97 5.38 -4.21
N GLU A 31 21.98 4.51 -4.09
CA GLU A 31 23.34 4.72 -4.61
C GLU A 31 23.44 4.60 -6.14
N TYR A 32 22.33 4.34 -6.85
CA TYR A 32 22.33 4.22 -8.30
C TYR A 32 22.44 5.59 -8.96
N GLU A 33 23.62 5.91 -9.49
CA GLU A 33 23.88 7.12 -10.25
C GLU A 33 23.62 6.86 -11.74
N GLY A 34 22.43 7.25 -12.21
CA GLY A 34 22.09 7.26 -13.63
C GLY A 34 21.05 8.32 -13.92
N GLU A 35 21.01 8.85 -15.15
CA GLU A 35 20.11 9.96 -15.54
C GLU A 35 18.63 9.65 -15.28
N GLY A 36 18.25 8.37 -15.27
CA GLY A 36 16.89 7.92 -14.95
C GLY A 36 16.61 7.62 -13.47
N ALA A 37 17.56 7.83 -12.56
CA ALA A 37 17.42 7.52 -11.13
C ALA A 37 16.28 8.32 -10.48
N ASP A 38 16.24 9.62 -10.74
CA ASP A 38 15.23 10.54 -10.19
C ASP A 38 13.82 10.17 -10.69
N LEU A 39 13.68 9.90 -12.00
CA LEU A 39 12.40 9.52 -12.59
C LEU A 39 11.90 8.17 -12.04
N ARG A 40 12.81 7.21 -11.85
CA ARG A 40 12.48 5.93 -11.21
C ARG A 40 12.02 6.14 -9.78
N PHE A 41 12.69 7.00 -9.01
CA PHE A 41 12.33 7.29 -7.62
C PHE A 41 10.94 7.94 -7.52
N ILE A 42 10.66 8.93 -8.37
CA ILE A 42 9.33 9.55 -8.48
C ILE A 42 8.28 8.53 -8.90
N GLY A 43 8.61 7.61 -9.83
CA GLY A 43 7.72 6.52 -10.24
C GLY A 43 7.34 5.59 -9.07
N PHE A 44 8.31 5.21 -8.23
CA PHE A 44 8.05 4.45 -7.02
C PHE A 44 7.18 5.23 -6.03
N ALA A 45 7.46 6.53 -5.83
CA ALA A 45 6.68 7.38 -4.94
C ALA A 45 5.22 7.50 -5.39
N LEU A 46 4.96 7.72 -6.68
CA LEU A 46 3.60 7.80 -7.24
C LEU A 46 2.85 6.47 -7.05
N LEU A 47 3.50 5.34 -7.33
CA LEU A 47 2.91 4.02 -7.14
C LEU A 47 2.58 3.77 -5.67
N LEU A 48 3.48 4.13 -4.75
CA LEU A 48 3.26 4.03 -3.31
C LEU A 48 2.09 4.88 -2.83
N ILE A 49 1.91 6.10 -3.35
CA ILE A 49 0.77 6.96 -3.00
C ILE A 49 -0.55 6.26 -3.38
N ILE A 50 -0.66 5.79 -4.62
CA ILE A 50 -1.89 5.13 -5.11
C ILE A 50 -2.18 3.86 -4.30
N LEU A 51 -1.16 3.03 -4.08
CA LEU A 51 -1.31 1.77 -3.37
C LEU A 51 -1.66 1.98 -1.89
N THR A 52 -1.04 2.97 -1.23
CA THR A 52 -1.34 3.33 0.15
C THR A 52 -2.77 3.86 0.29
N ALA A 53 -3.19 4.75 -0.63
CA ALA A 53 -4.57 5.26 -0.65
C ALA A 53 -5.59 4.12 -0.84
N ALA A 54 -5.33 3.19 -1.76
CA ALA A 54 -6.17 2.02 -1.97
C ALA A 54 -6.23 1.11 -0.72
N THR A 55 -5.09 0.88 -0.05
CA THR A 55 -5.01 0.07 1.17
C THR A 55 -5.81 0.70 2.32
N ILE A 56 -5.71 2.02 2.50
CA ILE A 56 -6.50 2.76 3.49
C ILE A 56 -7.99 2.70 3.15
N LEU A 57 -8.36 2.83 1.88
CA LEU A 57 -9.75 2.74 1.44
C LEU A 57 -10.37 1.37 1.79
N VAL A 58 -9.62 0.27 1.63
CA VAL A 58 -10.07 -1.07 2.05
C VAL A 58 -10.35 -1.12 3.56
N MET A 59 -9.50 -0.50 4.38
CA MET A 59 -9.71 -0.41 5.83
C MET A 59 -10.95 0.42 6.20
N LEU A 60 -11.17 1.55 5.52
CA LEU A 60 -12.36 2.39 5.74
C LEU A 60 -13.65 1.65 5.37
N LEU A 61 -13.64 0.89 4.27
CA LEU A 61 -14.76 0.04 3.87
C LEU A 61 -15.01 -1.08 4.89
N LEU A 62 -13.95 -1.71 5.40
CA LEU A 62 -14.06 -2.71 6.45
C LEU A 62 -14.69 -2.12 7.72
N GLY A 63 -14.30 -0.92 8.11
CA GLY A 63 -14.91 -0.20 9.25
C GLY A 63 -16.40 0.05 9.08
N ARG A 64 -16.85 0.41 7.87
CA ARG A 64 -18.29 0.58 7.55
C ARG A 64 -19.06 -0.74 7.60
N VAL A 65 -18.50 -1.82 7.06
CA VAL A 65 -19.12 -3.16 7.07
C VAL A 65 -19.17 -3.74 8.49
N GLY A 66 -18.13 -3.51 9.28
CA GLY A 66 -18.08 -3.88 10.69
C GLY A 66 -19.16 -3.18 11.52
N GLN A 67 -19.32 -1.86 11.37
CA GLN A 67 -20.36 -1.10 12.07
C GLN A 67 -21.79 -1.58 11.77
N ALA A 68 -22.08 -1.99 10.52
CA ALA A 68 -23.38 -2.56 10.16
C ALA A 68 -23.70 -3.89 10.86
N THR A 69 -22.70 -4.57 11.45
CA THR A 69 -22.86 -5.84 12.17
C THR A 69 -23.03 -5.66 13.69
N PHE A 70 -22.68 -4.49 14.24
CA PHE A 70 -22.76 -4.19 15.69
C PHE A 70 -23.97 -3.33 16.06
N HIS A 71 -25.11 -3.54 15.40
CA HIS A 71 -26.39 -3.07 15.93
C HIS A 71 -26.95 -4.14 16.88
N PHE A 72 -26.68 -3.98 18.17
CA PHE A 72 -27.53 -4.51 19.25
C PHE A 72 -28.55 -3.44 19.63
#